data_AF-A0A4W4DNN0-F1
#
_entry.id   AF-A0A4W4DNN0-F1
#
_cell.length_a   1.000
_cell.length_b   1.000
_cell.length_c   1.000
_cell.angle_alpha   90.00
_cell.angle_beta   90.00
_cell.angle_gamma   90.00
#
_symmetry.space_group_name_H-M   'P 1'
#
loop_
_entity.id
_entity.type
_entity.pdbx_description
1 polymer ?
#
loop_
_entity_poly.entity_id
_entity_poly.type
_entity_poly.pdbx_seq_one_letter_code
_entity_poly.pdbx_strand_id
1 'polypeptide(L)'
;MANIKEHLLDTLEELTTEDLKMFQWHLTSSVEDKHIPKSHLENANRQDTVDNMVQTYGQFRAVEITLDILRTMNNNQLAEKLRTKVQKSKR
;
A
#
# COMPACT_ATOMS: atom_id res chain seq x y z
N MET A 1 14.86 11.86 7.36
CA MET A 1 14.66 10.60 6.62
C MET A 1 13.19 10.23 6.77
N ALA A 2 12.32 10.70 5.88
CA ALA A 2 10.91 10.30 5.97
C ALA A 2 10.81 8.86 5.43
N ASN A 3 10.35 7.94 6.27
CA ASN A 3 10.33 6.53 5.94
C ASN A 3 9.18 6.28 4.95
N ILE A 4 9.47 5.67 3.80
CA ILE A 4 8.44 5.29 2.81
C ILE A 4 7.33 4.46 3.50
N LYS A 5 7.70 3.64 4.49
CA LYS A 5 6.75 2.89 5.32
C LYS A 5 5.74 3.79 6.04
N GLU A 6 6.17 4.92 6.60
CA GLU A 6 5.27 5.85 7.31
C GLU A 6 4.29 6.52 6.35
N HIS A 7 4.74 6.92 5.16
CA HIS A 7 3.85 7.51 4.15
C HIS A 7 2.81 6.52 3.63
N LEU A 8 3.20 5.26 3.46
CA LEU A 8 2.28 4.19 3.13
C LEU A 8 1.28 3.97 4.27
N LEU A 9 1.76 3.85 5.51
CA LEU A 9 0.91 3.61 6.68
C LEU A 9 -0.15 4.71 6.84
N ASP A 10 0.26 5.97 6.80
CA ASP A 10 -0.65 7.12 6.93
C ASP A 10 -1.72 7.11 5.82
N THR A 11 -1.36 6.68 4.60
CA THR A 11 -2.32 6.52 3.50
C THR A 11 -3.30 5.37 3.76
N LEU A 12 -2.83 4.23 4.30
CA LEU A 12 -3.67 3.10 4.68
C LEU A 12 -4.54 3.41 5.92
N GLU A 13 -4.13 4.35 6.78
CA GLU A 13 -4.94 4.83 7.90
C GLU A 13 -6.09 5.73 7.46
N GLU A 14 -5.94 6.49 6.38
CA GLU A 14 -7.06 7.22 5.75
C GLU A 14 -8.08 6.27 5.09
N LEU A 15 -7.73 4.99 4.84
CA LEU A 15 -8.66 4.01 4.29
C LEU A 15 -9.61 3.45 5.35
N THR A 16 -10.89 3.32 4.97
CA THR A 16 -11.88 2.62 5.79
C THR A 16 -11.54 1.14 5.91
N THR A 17 -12.17 0.45 6.87
CA THR A 17 -11.96 -1.00 7.05
C THR A 17 -12.40 -1.80 5.81
N GLU A 18 -13.41 -1.33 5.08
CA GLU A 18 -13.87 -1.97 3.85
C GLU A 18 -12.89 -1.76 2.70
N ASP A 19 -12.40 -0.53 2.53
CA ASP A 19 -11.36 -0.21 1.57
C ASP A 19 -10.07 -1.01 1.85
N LEU A 20 -9.67 -1.11 3.12
CA LEU A 20 -8.48 -1.87 3.51
C LEU A 20 -8.60 -3.35 3.13
N LYS A 21 -9.78 -3.97 3.33
CA LYS A 21 -10.02 -5.36 2.90
C LYS A 21 -9.93 -5.51 1.39
N MET A 22 -10.48 -4.57 0.64
CA MET A 22 -10.40 -4.57 -0.82
C MET A 22 -8.97 -4.37 -1.31
N PHE A 23 -8.23 -3.48 -0.67
CA PHE A 23 -6.81 -3.25 -0.91
C PHE A 23 -5.97 -4.51 -0.65
N GLN A 24 -6.16 -5.16 0.49
CA GLN A 24 -5.51 -6.44 0.81
C GLN A 24 -5.88 -7.53 -0.19
N TRP A 25 -7.15 -7.58 -0.63
CA TRP A 25 -7.57 -8.51 -1.67
C TRP A 25 -6.82 -8.27 -3.00
N HIS A 26 -6.68 -7.01 -3.41
CA HIS A 26 -5.87 -6.65 -4.59
C HIS A 26 -4.39 -7.02 -4.44
N LEU A 27 -3.82 -6.89 -3.24
CA LEU A 27 -2.43 -7.36 -2.99
C LEU A 27 -2.27 -8.86 -3.15
N THR A 28 -3.28 -9.64 -2.73
CA THR A 28 -3.27 -11.11 -2.88
C THR A 28 -3.58 -11.56 -4.31
N SER A 29 -4.31 -10.72 -5.04
CA SER A 29 -4.72 -10.94 -6.43
C SER A 29 -3.79 -10.24 -7.44
N SER A 30 -2.69 -9.64 -6.96
CA SER A 30 -1.73 -8.95 -7.80
C SER A 30 -1.11 -9.93 -8.78
N VAL A 31 -0.95 -9.48 -10.03
CA VAL A 31 -0.50 -10.30 -11.17
C VAL A 31 1.04 -10.37 -11.26
N GLU A 32 1.77 -9.68 -10.37
CA GLU A 32 3.23 -9.77 -10.32
C GLU A 32 3.68 -11.08 -9.65
N ASP A 33 4.69 -11.78 -10.17
CA ASP A 33 5.19 -13.09 -9.69
C ASP A 33 5.46 -13.25 -8.18
N LYS A 34 5.43 -12.16 -7.40
CA LYS A 34 5.59 -12.14 -5.94
C LYS A 34 4.30 -11.75 -5.24
N HIS A 35 3.39 -12.70 -5.07
CA HIS A 35 2.13 -12.46 -4.34
C HIS A 35 2.36 -12.53 -2.82
N ILE A 36 1.70 -11.66 -2.06
CA ILE A 36 1.60 -11.82 -0.61
C ILE A 36 0.48 -12.84 -0.34
N PRO A 37 0.73 -13.94 0.40
CA PRO A 37 -0.31 -14.92 0.67
C PRO A 37 -1.46 -14.29 1.45
N LYS A 38 -2.71 -14.61 1.07
CA LYS A 38 -3.89 -14.12 1.77
C LYS A 38 -3.84 -14.44 3.27
N SER A 39 -3.30 -15.60 3.65
CA SER A 39 -3.10 -15.99 5.05
C SER A 39 -2.26 -15.00 5.87
N HIS A 40 -1.31 -14.30 5.22
CA HIS A 40 -0.52 -13.26 5.88
C HIS A 40 -1.29 -11.94 6.02
N LEU A 41 -2.29 -11.68 5.18
CA LEU A 41 -3.04 -10.43 5.16
C LEU A 41 -4.41 -10.52 5.87
N GLU A 42 -4.97 -11.72 6.02
CA GLU A 42 -6.30 -11.95 6.60
C GLU A 42 -6.43 -11.46 8.05
N ASN A 43 -5.34 -11.47 8.81
CA ASN A 43 -5.25 -10.93 10.17
C ASN A 43 -4.25 -9.76 10.29
N ALA A 44 -3.72 -9.27 9.17
CA ALA A 44 -2.75 -8.18 9.19
C ALA A 44 -3.46 -6.87 9.53
N ASN A 45 -2.87 -6.12 10.46
CA ASN A 45 -3.24 -4.73 10.65
C ASN A 45 -2.65 -3.85 9.51
N ARG A 46 -2.95 -2.55 9.53
CA ARG A 46 -2.46 -1.61 8.51
C ARG A 46 -0.93 -1.56 8.46
N GLN A 47 -0.27 -1.61 9.60
CA GLN A 47 1.18 -1.59 9.72
C GLN A 47 1.81 -2.89 9.20
N ASP A 48 1.25 -4.05 9.56
CA ASP A 48 1.67 -5.35 9.06
C ASP A 48 1.52 -5.42 7.54
N THR A 49 0.44 -4.86 6.99
CA THR A 49 0.22 -4.79 5.53
C THR A 49 1.34 -4.02 4.85
N VAL A 50 1.68 -2.83 5.37
CA VAL A 50 2.79 -2.02 4.84
C VAL A 50 4.13 -2.75 4.97
N ASP A 51 4.38 -3.39 6.10
CA ASP A 51 5.64 -4.10 6.34
C ASP A 51 5.80 -5.27 5.37
N ASN A 52 4.75 -6.08 5.21
CA ASN A 52 4.71 -7.18 4.23
C ASN A 52 4.92 -6.68 2.79
N MET A 53 4.32 -5.55 2.40
CA MET A 53 4.53 -4.95 1.08
C MET A 53 5.98 -4.54 0.87
N VAL A 54 6.56 -3.82 1.82
CA VAL A 54 7.95 -3.35 1.71
C VAL A 54 8.94 -4.51 1.78
N GLN A 55 8.65 -5.56 2.54
CA GLN A 55 9.48 -6.76 2.61
C GLN A 55 9.40 -7.59 1.33
N THR A 56 8.22 -7.69 0.70
CA THR A 56 8.00 -8.51 -0.50
C THR A 56 8.47 -7.82 -1.78
N TYR A 57 8.09 -6.56 -1.93
CA TYR A 57 8.30 -5.78 -3.16
C TYR A 57 9.46 -4.79 -3.06
N GLY A 58 9.82 -4.37 -1.85
CA GLY A 58 10.75 -3.27 -1.61
C GLY A 58 10.03 -1.91 -1.52
N GLN A 59 10.70 -0.91 -0.95
CA GLN A 59 10.08 0.40 -0.65
C GLN A 59 9.50 1.10 -1.88
N PHE A 60 10.26 1.17 -2.98
CA PHE A 60 9.82 1.87 -4.18
C PHE A 60 8.67 1.16 -4.89
N ARG A 61 8.77 -0.16 -5.08
CA ARG A 61 7.71 -0.96 -5.71
C ARG A 61 6.44 -0.99 -4.86
N ALA A 62 6.57 -1.06 -3.53
CA ALA A 62 5.41 -1.00 -2.63
C ALA A 62 4.60 0.29 -2.85
N VAL A 63 5.26 1.43 -3.03
CA VAL A 63 4.57 2.69 -3.37
C VAL A 63 3.85 2.61 -4.70
N GLU A 64 4.50 2.09 -5.74
CA GLU A 64 3.88 1.97 -7.06
C GLU A 64 2.64 1.07 -7.04
N ILE A 65 2.72 -0.07 -6.35
CA ILE A 65 1.59 -0.99 -6.16
C ILE A 65 0.46 -0.31 -5.38
N THR A 66 0.78 0.38 -4.28
CA THR A 66 -0.25 1.10 -3.51
C THR A 66 -0.95 2.15 -4.37
N LEU A 67 -0.21 2.91 -5.19
CA LEU A 67 -0.81 3.90 -6.09
C LEU A 67 -1.72 3.26 -7.12
N ASP A 68 -1.33 2.13 -7.70
CA ASP A 68 -2.12 1.43 -8.71
C ASP A 68 -3.43 0.89 -8.11
N ILE A 69 -3.35 0.19 -6.97
CA ILE A 69 -4.53 -0.35 -6.28
C ILE A 69 -5.48 0.77 -5.85
N LEU A 70 -4.97 1.88 -5.30
CA LEU A 70 -5.79 3.02 -4.93
C LEU A 70 -6.53 3.59 -6.14
N ARG A 71 -5.90 3.64 -7.31
CA ARG A 71 -6.55 4.06 -8.57
C ARG A 71 -7.61 3.05 -9.03
N THR A 72 -7.33 1.75 -8.93
CA THR A 72 -8.30 0.68 -9.24
C THR A 72 -9.55 0.77 -8.36
N MET A 73 -9.37 1.09 -7.08
CA MET A 73 -10.45 1.31 -6.12
C MET A 73 -11.13 2.68 -6.28
N ASN A 74 -10.78 3.45 -7.31
CA ASN A 74 -11.28 4.81 -7.56
C ASN A 74 -10.92 5.84 -6.46
N ASN A 75 -9.98 5.50 -5.57
CA ASN A 75 -9.42 6.36 -4.51
C ASN A 75 -8.27 7.23 -5.04
N ASN A 76 -8.52 7.93 -6.14
CA ASN A 76 -7.54 8.77 -6.83
C ASN A 76 -7.00 9.91 -5.95
N GLN A 77 -7.80 10.42 -5.01
CA GLN A 77 -7.37 11.46 -4.08
C GLN A 77 -6.27 10.99 -3.13
N LEU A 78 -6.40 9.77 -2.58
CA LEU A 78 -5.39 9.18 -1.70
C LEU A 78 -4.13 8.81 -2.49
N ALA A 79 -4.29 8.33 -3.72
CA ALA A 79 -3.15 8.05 -4.61
C ALA A 79 -2.30 9.31 -4.85
N GLU A 80 -2.91 10.43 -5.23
CA GLU A 80 -2.15 11.67 -5.47
C GLU A 80 -1.54 12.25 -4.19
N LYS A 81 -2.20 12.13 -3.04
CA LYS A 81 -1.62 12.48 -1.74
C LYS A 81 -0.35 11.67 -1.46
N LEU A 82 -0.41 10.35 -1.59
CA LEU A 82 0.74 9.45 -1.39
C LEU A 82 1.89 9.80 -2.35
N ARG A 83 1.59 9.99 -3.63
CA ARG A 83 2.57 10.38 -4.65
C ARG A 83 3.28 11.68 -4.28
N THR A 84 2.52 12.67 -3.82
CA THR A 84 3.07 13.97 -3.39
C THR A 84 3.96 13.82 -2.15
N LYS A 85 3.56 13.01 -1.17
CA LYS A 85 4.37 12.72 0.04
C LYS A 85 5.71 12.08 -0.33
N VAL A 86 5.68 11.04 -1.18
CA VAL A 86 6.88 10.33 -1.63
C VAL A 86 7.79 11.25 -2.46
N GLN A 87 7.23 12.12 -3.30
CA GLN A 87 8.02 13.07 -4.09
C GLN A 87 8.68 14.17 -3.23
N LYS A 88 8.02 14.61 -2.15
CA LYS A 88 8.62 15.54 -1.17
C LYS A 88 9.74 14.89 -0.36
N SER A 89 9.64 13.60 -0.04
CA SER A 89 10.68 12.85 0.68
C SER A 89 11.98 12.66 -0.13
N LYS A 90 11.90 12.70 -1.46
CA LYS A 90 13.07 12.67 -2.36
C LYS A 90 13.83 14.00 -2.45
N ARG A 91 13.33 15.09 -1.87
CA ARG A 91 13.82 16.46 -2.10
C ARG A 91 14.68 16.98 -0.95
#